data_AF-A0A1X2A008-F1
#
_entry.id   AF-A0A1X2A008-F1
#
_cell.length_a   1.000
_cell.length_b   1.000
_cell.length_c   1.000
_cell.angle_alpha   90.00
_cell.angle_beta   90.00
_cell.angle_gamma   90.00
#
_symmetry.space_group_name_H-M   'P 1'
#
loop_
_entity.id
_entity.type
_entity.pdbx_description
1 polymer ?
#
loop_
_entity_poly.entity_id
_entity_poly.type
_entity_poly.pdbx_seq_one_letter_code
_entity_poly.pdbx_strand_id
1 'polypeptide(L)'
;MAYDLRYDTDVRPHMGANQISRRALLRIAEARARYASYATGRDCRPTNDRLATDTGYDVRTIQRANTVLRLLGVATEVLRGRQRTRTERLASWRVGDRGRGWASVWALHDHRLLNQVIHTMQRVLSPHPRSGPVRDQHVRQDVVTTRDRRRTGAGNRGATRRARPDGSGLALAKTWRAHPQAPPWCHRHSPTAWAAILAAPAAAGWTPRDLNQLITDWLGVGHWIPDTPHKPIGLLGAILAWHGADNLGDRPAALDEAREAQARAADEQLRRAESATSHRAHLAGRAAAQAAQSGPGRAEAFAALAAARHRSAQRRTAQAAAEQARIDALIERARTPRR
;
A
#
# COMPACT_ATOMS: atom_id res chain seq x y z
N MET A 1 31.07 -40.59 -8.53
CA MET A 1 30.87 -40.19 -9.95
C MET A 1 31.87 -39.13 -10.40
N ALA A 2 31.70 -37.84 -10.08
CA ALA A 2 32.61 -36.80 -10.61
C ALA A 2 34.09 -37.03 -10.27
N TYR A 3 34.41 -37.40 -9.02
CA TYR A 3 35.78 -37.75 -8.62
C TYR A 3 36.31 -38.94 -9.42
N ASP A 4 35.56 -40.04 -9.45
CA ASP A 4 35.98 -41.31 -10.04
C ASP A 4 36.26 -41.19 -11.54
N LEU A 5 35.54 -40.31 -12.24
CA LEU A 5 35.66 -40.14 -13.69
C LEU A 5 36.72 -39.11 -14.12
N ARG A 6 36.97 -38.07 -13.30
CA ARG A 6 37.72 -36.87 -13.74
C ARG A 6 38.91 -36.53 -12.85
N TYR A 7 39.06 -37.17 -11.70
CA TYR A 7 40.13 -36.81 -10.77
C TYR A 7 41.51 -37.05 -11.40
N ASP A 8 41.75 -38.24 -11.96
CA ASP A 8 43.05 -38.58 -12.52
C ASP A 8 43.37 -37.82 -13.82
N THR A 9 42.37 -37.52 -14.65
CA THR A 9 42.57 -36.83 -15.94
C THR A 9 42.62 -35.32 -15.80
N ASP A 10 41.70 -34.72 -15.05
CA ASP A 10 41.45 -33.28 -15.11
C ASP A 10 41.98 -32.55 -13.87
N VAL A 11 42.08 -33.23 -12.73
CA VAL A 11 42.41 -32.60 -11.44
C VAL A 11 43.83 -32.90 -11.01
N ARG A 12 44.24 -34.17 -11.07
CA ARG A 12 45.52 -34.67 -10.59
C ARG A 12 46.72 -33.94 -11.21
N PRO A 13 46.73 -33.62 -12.52
CA PRO A 13 47.82 -32.83 -13.13
C PRO A 13 47.96 -31.43 -12.50
N HIS A 14 46.85 -30.78 -12.14
CA HIS A 14 46.83 -29.44 -11.56
C HIS A 14 47.18 -29.41 -10.06
N MET A 15 47.11 -30.55 -9.37
CA MET A 15 47.35 -30.65 -7.93
C MET A 15 48.81 -31.00 -7.58
N GLY A 16 49.58 -31.60 -8.49
CA GLY A 16 50.99 -31.97 -8.25
C GLY A 16 51.17 -32.83 -6.98
N ALA A 17 52.02 -32.38 -6.04
CA ALA A 17 52.21 -33.07 -4.74
C ALA A 17 51.05 -32.91 -3.74
N ASN A 18 50.03 -32.08 -4.04
CA ASN A 18 48.93 -31.76 -3.12
C ASN A 18 47.69 -32.64 -3.29
N GLN A 19 47.88 -33.91 -3.65
CA GLN A 19 46.77 -34.85 -3.88
C GLN A 19 45.89 -35.04 -2.64
N ILE A 20 44.64 -35.43 -2.86
CA ILE A 20 43.68 -35.76 -1.81
C ILE A 20 43.03 -37.11 -2.09
N SER A 21 42.71 -37.87 -1.04
CA SER A 21 41.97 -39.11 -1.20
C SER A 21 40.47 -38.85 -1.44
N ARG A 22 39.83 -39.75 -2.18
CA ARG A 22 38.38 -39.76 -2.40
C ARG A 22 37.60 -39.64 -1.10
N ARG A 23 37.99 -40.43 -0.09
CA ARG A 23 37.33 -40.48 1.22
C ARG A 23 37.39 -39.12 1.94
N ALA A 24 38.55 -38.47 1.92
CA ALA A 24 38.71 -37.15 2.54
C ALA A 24 37.88 -36.10 1.80
N LEU A 25 37.92 -36.09 0.46
CA LEU A 25 37.13 -35.16 -0.35
C LEU A 25 35.63 -35.29 -0.08
N LEU A 26 35.10 -36.51 -0.08
CA LEU A 26 33.66 -36.75 0.16
C LEU A 26 33.24 -36.31 1.56
N ARG A 27 34.02 -36.61 2.59
CA ARG A 27 33.71 -36.18 3.97
C ARG A 27 33.71 -34.67 4.12
N ILE A 28 34.63 -33.98 3.44
CA ILE A 28 34.69 -32.51 3.44
C ILE A 28 33.53 -31.90 2.63
N ALA A 29 33.20 -32.48 1.47
CA ALA A 29 32.07 -32.06 0.66
C ALA A 29 30.74 -32.23 1.42
N GLU A 30 30.57 -33.34 2.13
CA GLU A 30 29.40 -33.59 2.97
C GLU A 30 29.29 -32.58 4.11
N ALA A 31 30.38 -32.35 4.86
CA ALA A 31 30.40 -31.34 5.92
C ALA A 31 30.07 -29.94 5.37
N ARG A 32 30.60 -29.60 4.20
CA ARG A 32 30.32 -28.34 3.50
C ARG A 32 28.85 -28.24 3.08
N ALA A 33 28.25 -29.33 2.60
CA ALA A 33 26.84 -29.38 2.19
C ALA A 33 25.88 -29.07 3.36
N ARG A 34 26.23 -29.40 4.61
CA ARG A 34 25.42 -29.04 5.80
C ARG A 34 25.22 -27.54 6.00
N TYR A 35 26.11 -26.71 5.43
CA TYR A 35 26.04 -25.26 5.49
C TYR A 35 25.39 -24.62 4.27
N ALA A 36 25.17 -25.38 3.20
CA ALA A 36 24.56 -24.91 1.96
C ALA A 36 23.03 -24.95 2.06
N SER A 37 22.37 -24.08 1.29
CA SER A 37 20.93 -24.18 1.04
C SER A 37 20.64 -25.49 0.33
N TYR A 38 19.71 -26.30 0.86
CA TYR A 38 19.35 -27.57 0.24
C TYR A 38 18.77 -27.39 -1.17
N ALA A 39 17.90 -26.39 -1.36
CA ALA A 39 17.20 -26.16 -2.62
C ALA A 39 18.10 -25.66 -3.75
N THR A 40 19.20 -24.96 -3.44
CA THR A 40 20.01 -24.24 -4.44
C THR A 40 21.50 -24.51 -4.37
N GLY A 41 21.98 -25.17 -3.31
CA GLY A 41 23.41 -25.36 -3.01
C GLY A 41 24.17 -24.07 -2.66
N ARG A 42 23.47 -22.92 -2.58
CA ARG A 42 24.05 -21.59 -2.34
C ARG A 42 24.24 -21.29 -0.84
N ASP A 43 24.84 -20.15 -0.54
CA ASP A 43 25.06 -19.64 0.82
C ASP A 43 25.86 -20.57 1.73
N CYS A 44 26.74 -21.38 1.16
CA CYS A 44 27.69 -22.17 1.91
C CYS A 44 28.85 -21.29 2.40
N ARG A 45 28.87 -20.94 3.70
CA ARG A 45 29.85 -20.02 4.30
C ARG A 45 30.64 -20.56 5.51
N PRO A 46 30.98 -21.86 5.61
CA PRO A 46 31.82 -22.31 6.70
C PRO A 46 33.26 -21.82 6.50
N THR A 47 33.95 -21.47 7.60
CA THR A 47 35.40 -21.23 7.57
C THR A 47 36.14 -22.55 7.40
N ASN A 48 37.39 -22.49 6.91
CA ASN A 48 38.20 -23.70 6.80
C ASN A 48 38.46 -24.33 8.17
N ASP A 49 38.67 -23.53 9.22
CA ASP A 49 38.83 -24.02 10.60
C ASP A 49 37.58 -24.73 11.11
N ARG A 50 36.40 -24.22 10.73
CA ARG A 50 35.13 -24.86 11.09
C ARG A 50 34.96 -26.20 10.38
N LEU A 51 35.26 -26.26 9.09
CA LEU A 51 35.25 -27.53 8.35
C LEU A 51 36.28 -28.52 8.90
N ALA A 52 37.48 -28.05 9.25
CA ALA A 52 38.52 -28.86 9.88
C ALA A 52 38.00 -29.48 11.19
N THR A 53 37.34 -28.67 12.02
CA THR A 53 36.68 -29.13 13.25
C THR A 53 35.57 -30.15 12.97
N ASP A 54 34.70 -29.88 12.01
CA ASP A 54 33.54 -30.74 11.70
C ASP A 54 33.97 -32.09 11.08
N THR A 55 35.08 -32.13 10.35
CA THR A 55 35.55 -33.34 9.65
C THR A 55 36.66 -34.08 10.39
N GLY A 56 37.37 -33.41 11.30
CA GLY A 56 38.60 -33.91 11.95
C GLY A 56 39.83 -33.91 11.04
N TYR A 57 39.86 -33.07 9.99
CA TYR A 57 40.99 -32.96 9.07
C TYR A 57 41.71 -31.64 9.27
N ASP A 58 43.01 -31.60 8.96
CA ASP A 58 43.78 -30.36 9.01
C ASP A 58 43.27 -29.33 7.97
N VAL A 59 43.45 -28.05 8.30
CA VAL A 59 43.06 -26.91 7.45
C VAL A 59 43.69 -27.00 6.06
N ARG A 60 44.92 -27.49 5.94
CA ARG A 60 45.59 -27.69 4.64
C ARG A 60 44.86 -28.73 3.78
N THR A 61 44.32 -29.78 4.39
CA THR A 61 43.50 -30.79 3.70
C THR A 61 42.17 -30.19 3.23
N ILE A 62 41.56 -29.31 4.04
CA ILE A 62 40.36 -28.56 3.62
C ILE A 62 40.67 -27.66 2.42
N GLN A 63 41.81 -26.95 2.42
CA GLN A 63 42.22 -26.10 1.31
C GLN A 63 42.45 -26.91 0.02
N ARG A 64 43.10 -28.08 0.11
CA ARG A 64 43.25 -29.02 -1.00
C ARG A 64 41.90 -29.46 -1.54
N ALA A 65 40.98 -29.86 -0.66
CA ALA A 65 39.62 -30.24 -1.04
C ALA A 65 38.89 -29.12 -1.76
N ASN A 66 38.98 -27.87 -1.28
CA ASN A 66 38.36 -26.71 -1.93
C ASN A 66 38.88 -26.48 -3.35
N THR A 67 40.18 -26.69 -3.58
CA THR A 67 40.76 -26.62 -4.93
C THR A 67 40.24 -27.74 -5.81
N VAL A 68 40.21 -28.98 -5.32
CA VAL A 68 39.68 -30.13 -6.05
C VAL A 68 38.20 -29.97 -6.39
N LEU A 69 37.36 -29.48 -5.48
CA LEU A 69 35.93 -29.24 -5.74
C LEU A 69 35.72 -28.18 -6.84
N ARG A 70 36.59 -27.16 -6.92
CA ARG A 70 36.57 -26.17 -8.02
C ARG A 70 36.97 -26.79 -9.34
N LEU A 71 38.08 -27.54 -9.37
CA LEU A 71 38.59 -28.18 -10.58
C LEU A 71 37.63 -29.24 -11.14
N LEU A 72 36.98 -30.01 -10.25
CA LEU A 72 35.90 -30.95 -10.63
C LEU A 72 34.64 -30.24 -11.13
N GLY A 73 34.50 -28.92 -10.94
CA GLY A 73 33.33 -28.17 -11.37
C GLY A 73 32.06 -28.49 -10.58
N VAL A 74 32.20 -28.96 -9.34
CA VAL A 74 31.08 -29.28 -8.42
C VAL A 74 30.88 -28.23 -7.32
N ALA A 75 31.80 -27.27 -7.22
CA ALA A 75 31.65 -26.12 -6.36
C ALA A 75 32.27 -24.88 -6.99
N THR A 76 31.61 -23.74 -6.80
CA THR A 76 32.10 -22.42 -7.20
C THR A 76 32.27 -21.54 -5.98
N GLU A 77 33.43 -20.90 -5.88
CA GLU A 77 33.66 -19.84 -4.90
C GLU A 77 33.13 -18.54 -5.47
N VAL A 78 31.93 -18.14 -5.04
CA VAL A 78 31.22 -16.97 -5.55
C VAL A 78 31.87 -15.69 -5.06
N LEU A 79 32.25 -15.67 -3.77
CA LEU A 79 32.97 -14.56 -3.16
C LEU A 79 34.16 -15.11 -2.39
N ARG A 80 35.35 -14.62 -2.72
CA ARG A 80 36.56 -14.94 -1.97
C ARG A 80 36.50 -14.30 -0.58
N GLY A 81 36.89 -15.07 0.41
CA GLY A 81 37.07 -14.57 1.76
C GLY A 81 38.17 -13.52 1.80
N ARG A 82 38.02 -12.51 2.66
CA ARG A 82 39.01 -11.47 2.87
C ARG A 82 39.09 -11.05 4.32
N GLN A 83 40.18 -10.39 4.69
CA GLN A 83 40.26 -9.75 6.01
C GLN A 83 39.26 -8.60 6.11
N ARG A 84 38.69 -8.43 7.31
CA ARG A 84 37.79 -7.32 7.61
C ARG A 84 38.60 -6.04 7.81
N THR A 85 38.05 -4.91 7.35
CA THR A 85 38.63 -3.60 7.66
C THR A 85 38.46 -3.28 9.15
N ARG A 86 39.21 -2.31 9.68
CA ARG A 86 39.06 -1.86 11.08
C ARG A 86 37.61 -1.47 11.40
N THR A 87 36.96 -0.74 10.50
CA THR A 87 35.56 -0.31 10.63
C THR A 87 34.60 -1.51 10.67
N GLU A 88 34.77 -2.47 9.76
CA GLU A 88 33.96 -3.70 9.73
C GLU A 88 34.14 -4.54 11.00
N ARG A 89 35.37 -4.60 11.54
CA ARG A 89 35.66 -5.30 12.79
C ARG A 89 34.98 -4.64 13.97
N LEU A 90 35.05 -3.32 14.10
CA LEU A 90 34.37 -2.59 15.17
C LEU A 90 32.84 -2.75 15.10
N ALA A 91 32.27 -2.76 13.90
CA ALA A 91 30.85 -3.04 13.71
C ALA A 91 30.48 -4.49 14.09
N SER A 92 31.30 -5.47 13.69
CA SER A 92 31.11 -6.89 14.04
C SER A 92 31.23 -7.15 15.53
N TRP A 93 32.16 -6.46 16.21
CA TRP A 93 32.35 -6.54 17.66
C TRP A 93 31.13 -6.09 18.44
N ARG A 94 30.43 -5.04 17.99
CA ARG A 94 29.18 -4.57 18.61
C ARG A 94 28.07 -5.62 18.60
N VAL A 95 28.10 -6.55 17.64
CA VAL A 95 27.15 -7.65 17.53
C VAL A 95 27.71 -9.01 17.99
N GLY A 96 28.86 -8.99 18.68
CA GLY A 96 29.48 -10.17 19.30
C GLY A 96 30.34 -11.04 18.38
N ASP A 97 30.57 -10.64 17.12
CA ASP A 97 31.42 -11.38 16.17
C ASP A 97 32.88 -10.89 16.25
N ARG A 98 33.76 -11.78 16.73
CA ARG A 98 35.18 -11.53 16.94
C ARG A 98 36.07 -12.01 15.77
N GLY A 99 35.48 -12.49 14.67
CA GLY A 99 36.21 -12.98 13.50
C GLY A 99 37.06 -11.90 12.85
N ARG A 100 38.30 -12.25 12.45
CA ARG A 100 39.24 -11.35 11.77
C ARG A 100 38.89 -11.09 10.30
N GLY A 101 38.23 -12.04 9.65
CA GLY A 101 37.92 -11.97 8.21
C GLY A 101 36.54 -12.54 7.88
N TRP A 102 36.12 -12.27 6.65
CA TRP A 102 34.95 -12.89 6.02
C TRP A 102 35.34 -14.26 5.45
N ALA A 103 34.53 -15.29 5.74
CA ALA A 103 34.65 -16.59 5.10
C ALA A 103 34.29 -16.48 3.60
N SER A 104 34.88 -17.35 2.78
CA SER A 104 34.46 -17.45 1.38
C SER A 104 33.04 -17.98 1.26
N VAL A 105 32.32 -17.47 0.26
CA VAL A 105 30.96 -17.91 -0.07
C VAL A 105 31.04 -18.88 -1.23
N TRP A 106 30.50 -20.07 -1.00
CA TRP A 106 30.49 -21.15 -1.97
C TRP A 106 29.08 -21.45 -2.45
N ALA A 107 28.97 -21.85 -3.71
CA ALA A 107 27.80 -22.49 -4.27
C ALA A 107 28.18 -23.91 -4.69
N LEU A 108 27.51 -24.89 -4.11
CA LEU A 108 27.62 -26.30 -4.48
C LEU A 108 26.63 -26.58 -5.60
N HIS A 109 27.07 -27.33 -6.60
CA HIS A 109 26.22 -27.69 -7.74
C HIS A 109 26.68 -29.00 -8.33
N ASP A 110 25.77 -29.70 -9.01
CA ASP A 110 26.19 -30.83 -9.81
C ASP A 110 27.03 -30.37 -11.01
N HIS A 111 27.75 -31.30 -11.62
CA HIS A 111 28.53 -31.02 -12.80
C HIS A 111 27.60 -30.63 -13.95
N ARG A 112 27.86 -29.47 -14.57
CA ARG A 112 27.07 -28.94 -15.70
C ARG A 112 26.82 -29.94 -16.83
N LEU A 113 27.82 -30.76 -17.19
CA LEU A 113 27.68 -31.78 -18.24
C LEU A 113 26.73 -32.91 -17.83
N LEU A 114 26.69 -33.29 -16.56
CA LEU A 114 25.73 -34.30 -16.06
C LEU A 114 24.30 -33.77 -16.13
N ASN A 115 24.06 -32.54 -15.68
CA ASN A 115 22.73 -31.92 -15.82
C ASN A 115 22.31 -31.78 -17.28
N GLN A 116 23.23 -31.38 -18.15
CA GLN A 116 22.95 -31.27 -19.57
C GLN A 116 22.60 -32.64 -20.16
N VAL A 117 23.43 -33.66 -19.96
CA VAL A 117 23.17 -35.03 -20.44
C VAL A 117 21.88 -35.60 -19.85
N ILE A 118 21.62 -35.44 -18.56
CA ILE A 118 20.38 -35.90 -17.92
C ILE A 118 19.17 -35.19 -18.55
N HIS A 119 19.21 -33.87 -18.76
CA HIS A 119 18.12 -33.15 -19.40
C HIS A 119 17.95 -33.53 -20.88
N THR A 120 19.03 -33.75 -21.64
CA THR A 120 18.94 -34.22 -23.02
C THR A 120 18.37 -35.63 -23.08
N MET A 121 18.82 -36.54 -22.21
CA MET A 121 18.34 -37.91 -22.13
C MET A 121 16.89 -37.98 -21.66
N GLN A 122 16.48 -37.19 -20.66
CA GLN A 122 15.07 -37.03 -20.27
C GLN A 122 14.22 -36.54 -21.44
N ARG A 123 14.73 -35.59 -22.22
CA ARG A 123 14.02 -35.04 -23.38
C ARG A 123 13.91 -36.05 -24.54
N VAL A 124 14.90 -36.92 -24.68
CA VAL A 124 14.91 -38.02 -25.68
C VAL A 124 14.02 -39.19 -25.22
N LEU A 125 14.00 -39.49 -23.92
CA LEU A 125 13.24 -40.60 -23.33
C LEU A 125 11.78 -40.24 -23.00
N SER A 126 11.40 -38.96 -23.07
CA SER A 126 10.03 -38.49 -22.89
C SER A 126 9.64 -37.53 -24.02
N PRO A 127 9.36 -38.05 -25.23
CA PRO A 127 8.90 -37.24 -26.35
C PRO A 127 7.42 -36.92 -26.15
N HIS A 128 7.09 -35.96 -25.29
CA HIS A 128 5.71 -35.47 -25.24
C HIS A 128 5.54 -34.42 -26.34
N PRO A 129 4.63 -34.61 -27.30
CA PRO A 129 4.32 -33.59 -28.29
C PRO A 129 3.75 -32.37 -27.58
N ARG A 130 4.28 -31.19 -27.92
CA ARG A 130 4.05 -29.90 -27.25
C ARG A 130 2.60 -29.35 -27.40
N SER A 131 1.66 -30.16 -27.86
CA SER A 131 0.24 -29.81 -27.98
C SER A 131 -0.64 -31.06 -28.02
N GLY A 132 -1.26 -31.39 -26.89
CA GLY A 132 -2.32 -32.41 -26.75
C GLY A 132 -3.32 -31.99 -25.66
N PRO A 133 -4.52 -32.60 -25.59
CA PRO A 133 -5.62 -32.13 -24.73
C PRO A 133 -5.37 -32.36 -23.23
N VAL A 134 -4.31 -33.08 -22.88
CA VAL A 134 -3.84 -33.19 -21.51
C VAL A 134 -2.94 -31.99 -21.24
N ARG A 135 -3.52 -30.97 -20.57
CA ARG A 135 -2.76 -29.81 -20.09
C ARG A 135 -1.53 -30.32 -19.34
N ASP A 136 -0.36 -29.76 -19.64
CA ASP A 136 0.82 -29.82 -18.78
C ASP A 136 0.40 -29.34 -17.39
N GLN A 137 -0.02 -30.26 -16.53
CA GLN A 137 -0.01 -30.02 -15.12
C GLN A 137 1.46 -29.87 -14.80
N HIS A 138 1.88 -28.65 -14.43
CA HIS A 138 3.12 -28.46 -13.71
C HIS A 138 3.06 -29.44 -12.53
N VAL A 139 3.74 -30.57 -12.68
CA VAL A 139 3.98 -31.49 -11.56
C VAL A 139 4.72 -30.61 -10.58
N ARG A 140 4.00 -30.14 -9.55
CA ARG A 140 4.60 -29.64 -8.34
C ARG A 140 5.50 -30.78 -7.94
N GLN A 141 6.82 -30.58 -8.05
CA GLN A 141 7.80 -31.58 -7.64
C GLN A 141 7.35 -32.05 -6.28
N ASP A 142 6.82 -33.27 -6.24
CA ASP A 142 6.26 -33.79 -5.01
C ASP A 142 7.40 -33.76 -4.01
N VAL A 143 7.09 -33.10 -2.92
CA VAL A 143 8.01 -32.73 -1.88
C VAL A 143 8.56 -34.05 -1.31
N VAL A 144 9.75 -34.45 -1.76
CA VAL A 144 10.58 -35.46 -1.09
C VAL A 144 11.16 -34.80 0.16
N THR A 145 10.30 -34.33 1.07
CA THR A 145 10.72 -33.98 2.42
C THR A 145 11.00 -35.27 3.15
N THR A 146 12.27 -35.69 3.10
CA THR A 146 12.88 -36.09 4.37
C THR A 146 12.84 -34.86 5.27
N ARG A 147 12.23 -35.01 6.44
CA ARG A 147 12.02 -33.97 7.47
C ARG A 147 13.14 -32.94 7.48
N ASP A 148 12.76 -31.66 7.46
CA ASP A 148 13.60 -30.47 7.56
C ASP A 148 14.91 -30.70 8.32
N ARG A 149 15.99 -31.06 7.62
CA ARG A 149 17.34 -30.82 8.13
C ARG A 149 17.59 -29.33 8.03
N ARG A 150 17.19 -28.60 9.07
CA ARG A 150 17.57 -27.21 9.27
C ARG A 150 19.10 -27.10 9.13
N ARG A 151 19.55 -26.12 8.35
CA ARG A 151 20.97 -25.73 8.25
C ARG A 151 21.56 -25.67 9.66
N THR A 152 22.67 -26.37 9.91
CA THR A 152 23.38 -26.29 11.19
C THR A 152 24.57 -25.34 11.03
N GLY A 153 24.52 -24.15 11.64
CA GLY A 153 25.64 -23.21 11.60
C GLY A 153 25.29 -21.77 11.99
N ALA A 154 26.31 -20.99 12.37
CA ALA A 154 26.22 -19.62 12.91
C ALA A 154 25.62 -18.56 11.95
N GLY A 155 25.23 -18.94 10.73
CA GLY A 155 24.59 -18.06 9.74
C GLY A 155 23.05 -18.14 9.69
N ASN A 156 22.41 -18.83 10.64
CA ASN A 156 20.94 -19.01 10.66
C ASN A 156 20.15 -17.79 11.18
N ARG A 157 20.83 -16.76 11.67
CA ARG A 157 20.17 -15.48 11.91
C ARG A 157 20.20 -14.70 10.61
N GLY A 158 19.29 -15.03 9.69
CA GLY A 158 18.91 -14.06 8.66
C GLY A 158 18.58 -12.74 9.34
N ALA A 159 18.87 -11.60 8.70
CA ALA A 159 18.53 -10.30 9.26
C ALA A 159 17.10 -10.36 9.78
N THR A 160 16.92 -10.17 11.09
CA THR A 160 15.59 -10.15 11.71
C THR A 160 14.75 -9.24 10.84
N ARG A 161 13.67 -9.79 10.25
CA ARG A 161 12.77 -8.99 9.42
C ARG A 161 12.43 -7.76 10.24
N ARG A 162 12.76 -6.59 9.70
CA ARG A 162 12.48 -5.32 10.39
C ARG A 162 11.00 -5.35 10.73
N ALA A 163 10.66 -5.10 12.00
CA ALA A 163 9.28 -5.00 12.42
C ALA A 163 8.56 -4.05 11.44
N ARG A 164 7.36 -4.44 10.99
CA ARG A 164 6.56 -3.56 10.15
C ARG A 164 6.35 -2.26 10.92
N PRO A 165 6.52 -1.09 10.28
CA PRO A 165 6.20 0.18 10.93
C PRO A 165 4.77 0.16 11.44
N ASP A 166 4.53 0.79 12.59
CA ASP A 166 3.19 0.88 13.14
C ASP A 166 2.24 1.55 12.12
N GLY A 167 1.09 0.92 11.88
CA GLY A 167 0.15 1.35 10.85
C GLY A 167 -0.51 2.68 11.19
N SER A 168 -0.81 2.91 12.47
CA SER A 168 -1.46 4.13 12.96
C SER A 168 -0.50 5.32 12.91
N GLY A 169 0.71 5.16 13.43
CA GLY A 169 1.77 6.17 13.32
C GLY A 169 2.15 6.48 11.88
N LEU A 170 2.14 5.49 10.99
CA LEU A 170 2.38 5.71 9.56
C LEU A 170 1.28 6.54 8.90
N ALA A 171 0.01 6.32 9.26
CA ALA A 171 -1.11 7.09 8.73
C ALA A 171 -1.01 8.56 9.17
N LEU A 172 -0.79 8.80 10.47
CA LEU A 172 -0.59 10.14 11.03
C LEU A 172 0.61 10.85 10.39
N ALA A 173 1.72 10.15 10.18
CA ALA A 173 2.88 10.70 9.50
C ALA A 173 2.59 11.14 8.05
N LYS A 174 1.74 10.40 7.32
CA LYS A 174 1.35 10.75 5.95
C LYS A 174 0.48 12.00 5.93
N THR A 175 -0.54 12.05 6.78
CA THR A 175 -1.47 13.18 6.85
C THR A 175 -0.78 14.44 7.37
N TRP A 176 0.10 14.31 8.36
CA TRP A 176 0.87 15.44 8.89
C TRP A 176 1.81 16.03 7.84
N ARG A 177 2.55 15.20 7.12
CA ARG A 177 3.40 15.65 5.99
C ARG A 177 2.63 16.25 4.82
N ALA A 178 1.31 16.08 4.72
CA ALA A 178 0.49 16.72 3.70
C ALA A 178 -0.21 17.99 4.21
N HIS A 179 -0.10 18.28 5.51
CA HIS A 179 -0.80 19.38 6.14
C HIS A 179 -0.17 20.72 5.75
N PRO A 180 -0.96 21.75 5.39
CA PRO A 180 -0.42 23.05 4.93
C PRO A 180 0.46 23.76 5.97
N GLN A 181 0.19 23.55 7.25
CA GLN A 181 0.92 24.15 8.37
C GLN A 181 2.08 23.27 8.88
N ALA A 182 2.40 22.16 8.21
CA ALA A 182 3.51 21.31 8.65
C ALA A 182 4.86 21.99 8.41
N PRO A 183 5.81 21.93 9.36
CA PRO A 183 7.12 22.51 9.16
C PRO A 183 7.88 21.88 7.99
N PRO A 184 8.67 22.65 7.22
CA PRO A 184 9.38 22.15 6.04
C PRO A 184 10.29 20.95 6.31
N TRP A 185 10.88 20.88 7.51
CA TRP A 185 11.78 19.80 7.91
C TRP A 185 11.08 18.44 8.08
N CYS A 186 9.75 18.42 8.20
CA CYS A 186 8.94 17.20 8.27
C CYS A 186 9.05 16.36 6.97
N HIS A 187 9.18 17.03 5.83
CA HIS A 187 9.23 16.36 4.53
C HIS A 187 10.55 15.64 4.25
N ARG A 188 11.64 16.01 4.95
CA ARG A 188 12.99 15.46 4.76
C ARG A 188 13.10 13.97 5.04
N HIS A 189 12.23 13.44 5.90
CA HIS A 189 12.18 12.04 6.24
C HIS A 189 10.92 11.37 5.69
N SER A 190 11.03 10.08 5.39
CA SER A 190 9.89 9.29 4.91
C SER A 190 8.84 9.13 6.02
N PRO A 191 7.55 8.93 5.67
CA PRO A 191 6.51 8.62 6.65
C PRO A 191 6.85 7.42 7.53
N THR A 192 7.55 6.43 6.97
CA THR A 192 8.01 5.24 7.71
C THR A 192 9.05 5.54 8.77
N ALA A 193 9.85 6.59 8.62
CA ALA A 193 10.82 7.01 9.63
C ALA A 193 10.15 7.71 10.82
N TRP A 194 9.02 8.39 10.57
CA TRP A 194 8.19 9.03 11.60
C TRP A 194 7.25 8.06 12.31
N ALA A 195 6.90 6.93 11.69
CA ALA A 195 5.86 6.02 12.19
C ALA A 195 6.11 5.54 13.63
N ALA A 196 7.37 5.30 14.02
CA ALA A 196 7.68 4.81 15.36
C ALA A 196 7.45 5.86 16.45
N ILE A 197 7.81 7.13 16.17
CA ILE A 197 7.67 8.21 17.17
C ILE A 197 6.25 8.74 17.28
N LEU A 198 5.47 8.61 16.19
CA LEU A 198 4.07 9.01 16.12
C LEU A 198 3.10 7.89 16.51
N ALA A 199 3.56 6.68 16.84
CA ALA A 199 2.69 5.55 17.18
C ALA A 199 1.84 5.83 18.42
N ALA A 200 2.45 6.33 19.50
CA ALA A 200 1.71 6.63 20.74
C ALA A 200 0.74 7.82 20.59
N PRO A 201 1.13 8.96 19.98
CA PRO A 201 0.18 10.02 19.61
C PRO A 201 -0.97 9.54 18.73
N ALA A 202 -0.68 8.73 17.71
CA ALA A 202 -1.71 8.19 16.83
C ALA A 202 -2.69 7.27 17.57
N ALA A 203 -2.20 6.45 18.49
CA ALA A 203 -3.05 5.62 19.35
C ALA A 203 -3.95 6.45 20.28
N ALA A 204 -3.49 7.62 20.70
CA ALA A 204 -4.29 8.60 21.46
C ALA A 204 -5.23 9.44 20.57
N GLY A 205 -5.32 9.17 19.26
CA GLY A 205 -6.23 9.85 18.35
C GLY A 205 -5.76 11.23 17.89
N TRP A 206 -4.46 11.52 17.98
CA TRP A 206 -3.92 12.82 17.55
C TRP A 206 -4.07 13.02 16.04
N THR A 207 -4.32 14.28 15.67
CA THR A 207 -4.39 14.73 14.28
C THR A 207 -3.13 15.52 13.90
N PRO A 208 -2.91 15.80 12.59
CA PRO A 208 -1.87 16.73 12.16
C PRO A 208 -1.91 18.11 12.84
N ARG A 209 -3.11 18.58 13.20
CA ARG A 209 -3.30 19.87 13.84
C ARG A 209 -2.78 19.85 15.28
N ASP A 210 -3.02 18.76 16.01
CA ASP A 210 -2.46 18.55 17.36
C ASP A 210 -0.92 18.62 17.35
N LEU A 211 -0.27 17.99 16.35
CA LEU A 211 1.18 18.05 16.21
C LEU A 211 1.70 19.46 15.95
N ASN A 212 1.02 20.22 15.09
CA ASN A 212 1.43 21.60 14.78
C ASN A 212 1.14 22.56 15.94
N GLN A 213 0.05 22.35 16.67
CA GLN A 213 -0.27 23.11 17.87
C GLN A 213 0.80 22.86 18.94
N LEU A 214 1.19 21.60 19.17
CA LEU A 214 2.25 21.26 20.12
C LEU A 214 3.58 21.93 19.77
N ILE A 215 3.93 21.98 18.48
CA ILE A 215 5.13 22.68 18.02
C ILE A 215 5.02 24.19 18.29
N THR A 216 3.85 24.78 18.09
CA THR A 216 3.57 26.18 18.41
C THR A 216 3.69 26.44 19.91
N ASP A 217 3.14 25.57 20.76
CA ASP A 217 3.20 25.69 22.22
C ASP A 217 4.65 25.60 22.72
N TRP A 218 5.43 24.66 22.18
CA TRP A 218 6.85 24.52 22.45
C TRP A 218 7.63 25.82 22.13
N LEU A 219 7.33 26.45 20.99
CA LEU A 219 7.91 27.75 20.63
C LEU A 219 7.43 28.88 21.56
N GLY A 220 6.16 28.85 21.97
CA GLY A 220 5.55 29.83 22.88
C GLY A 220 6.17 29.85 24.27
N VAL A 221 6.74 28.73 24.73
CA VAL A 221 7.48 28.62 25.99
C VAL A 221 8.92 29.19 25.89
N GLY A 222 9.31 29.68 24.71
CA GLY A 222 10.62 30.33 24.48
C GLY A 222 11.68 29.39 23.91
N HIS A 223 11.30 28.18 23.51
CA HIS A 223 12.20 27.32 22.74
C HIS A 223 12.33 27.80 21.29
N TRP A 224 13.47 27.51 20.67
CA TRP A 224 13.73 27.88 19.28
C TRP A 224 13.93 26.62 18.43
N ILE A 225 13.35 26.64 17.22
CA ILE A 225 13.50 25.57 16.23
C ILE A 225 14.17 26.16 14.98
N PRO A 226 15.33 25.64 14.54
CA PRO A 226 15.88 26.00 13.24
C PRO A 226 14.97 25.54 12.10
N ASP A 227 14.91 26.30 11.01
CA ASP A 227 14.21 25.89 9.78
C ASP A 227 14.71 24.54 9.25
N THR A 228 15.98 24.22 9.51
CA THR A 228 16.67 23.05 9.00
C THR A 228 17.39 22.27 10.12
N PRO A 229 16.63 21.63 11.05
CA PRO A 229 17.22 20.96 12.19
C PRO A 229 18.08 19.77 11.76
N HIS A 230 19.24 19.59 12.40
CA HIS A 230 20.17 18.50 12.11
C HIS A 230 19.58 17.11 12.45
N LYS A 231 18.71 17.04 13.47
CA LYS A 231 18.02 15.81 13.90
C LYS A 231 16.50 16.04 14.04
N PRO A 232 15.75 16.12 12.94
CA PRO A 232 14.32 16.42 12.98
C PRO A 232 13.50 15.39 13.79
N ILE A 233 13.81 14.10 13.64
CA ILE A 233 13.12 13.03 14.37
C ILE A 233 13.39 13.12 15.88
N GLY A 234 14.64 13.39 16.25
CA GLY A 234 15.00 13.57 17.66
C GLY A 234 14.39 14.83 18.27
N LEU A 235 14.31 15.93 17.50
CA LEU A 235 13.65 17.16 17.91
C LEU A 235 12.17 16.92 18.21
N LEU A 236 11.43 16.29 17.29
CA LEU A 236 10.02 15.96 17.54
C LEU A 236 9.87 15.05 18.77
N GLY A 237 10.82 14.12 18.97
CA GLY A 237 10.86 13.29 20.17
C GLY A 237 11.02 14.07 21.46
N ALA A 238 11.85 15.12 21.46
CA ALA A 238 12.02 16.00 22.62
C ALA A 238 10.75 16.81 22.89
N ILE A 239 10.09 17.32 21.84
CA ILE A 239 8.82 18.05 21.95
C ILE A 239 7.73 17.15 22.54
N LEU A 240 7.61 15.91 22.06
CA LEU A 240 6.66 14.92 22.59
C LEU A 240 7.00 14.51 24.03
N ALA A 241 8.28 14.37 24.36
CA ALA A 241 8.71 14.07 25.72
C ALA A 241 8.40 15.21 26.69
N TRP A 242 8.52 16.46 26.24
CA TRP A 242 8.15 17.64 27.01
C TRP A 242 6.65 17.73 27.28
N HIS A 243 5.82 17.37 26.29
CA HIS A 243 4.38 17.25 26.50
C HIS A 243 4.04 16.20 27.58
N GLY A 244 4.86 15.15 27.66
CA GLY A 244 4.72 14.06 28.62
C GLY A 244 4.00 12.87 28.02
N ALA A 245 4.51 11.66 28.29
CA ALA A 245 3.92 10.41 27.79
C ALA A 245 2.55 10.12 28.43
N ASP A 246 2.34 10.56 29.67
CA ASP A 246 1.08 10.38 30.41
C ASP A 246 0.00 11.37 29.99
N ASN A 247 0.39 12.50 29.36
CA ASN A 247 -0.54 13.55 28.91
C ASN A 247 -0.99 13.35 27.45
N LEU A 248 -0.69 12.21 26.82
CA LEU A 248 -1.09 11.97 25.42
C LEU A 248 -2.61 11.98 25.22
N GLY A 249 -3.41 11.80 26.28
CA GLY A 249 -4.86 11.96 26.22
C GLY A 249 -5.32 13.42 26.06
N ASP A 250 -4.51 14.38 26.52
CA ASP A 250 -4.79 15.81 26.42
C ASP A 250 -4.34 16.33 25.07
N ARG A 251 -5.26 16.30 24.10
CA ARG A 251 -4.98 16.69 22.71
C ARG A 251 -4.78 18.21 22.58
N PRO A 252 -3.59 18.70 22.14
CA PRO A 252 -3.27 20.12 22.09
C PRO A 252 -4.25 20.99 21.31
N ALA A 253 -4.79 20.54 20.18
CA ALA A 253 -5.70 21.34 19.35
C ALA A 253 -7.18 21.18 19.71
N ALA A 254 -7.53 20.34 20.69
CA ALA A 254 -8.92 19.98 20.96
C ALA A 254 -9.78 21.17 21.41
N LEU A 255 -9.21 22.11 22.19
CA LEU A 255 -9.91 23.30 22.66
C LEU A 255 -10.22 24.26 21.50
N ASP A 256 -9.27 24.46 20.60
CA ASP A 256 -9.48 25.34 19.44
C ASP A 256 -10.42 24.70 18.42
N GLU A 257 -10.35 23.38 18.21
CA GLU A 257 -11.32 22.64 17.40
C GLU A 257 -12.75 22.77 17.95
N ALA A 258 -12.91 22.74 19.28
CA ALA A 258 -14.21 22.93 19.93
C ALA A 258 -14.74 24.36 19.72
N ARG A 259 -13.89 25.39 19.85
CA ARG A 259 -14.25 26.79 19.57
C ARG A 259 -14.65 27.00 18.11
N GLU A 260 -13.88 26.47 17.16
CA GLU A 260 -14.20 26.53 15.72
C GLU A 260 -15.51 25.80 15.40
N ALA A 261 -15.79 24.67 16.04
CA ALA A 261 -17.04 23.95 15.86
C ALA A 261 -18.25 24.74 16.38
N GLN A 262 -18.11 25.41 17.53
CA GLN A 262 -19.14 26.29 18.08
C GLN A 262 -19.40 27.50 17.17
N ALA A 263 -18.35 28.13 16.65
CA ALA A 263 -18.49 29.24 15.69
C ALA A 263 -19.22 28.81 14.42
N ARG A 264 -18.85 27.66 13.83
CA ARG A 264 -19.53 27.11 12.65
C ARG A 264 -21.00 26.79 12.92
N ALA A 265 -21.31 26.24 14.09
CA ALA A 265 -22.70 25.97 14.48
C ALA A 265 -23.51 27.27 14.60
N ALA A 266 -22.92 28.34 15.14
CA ALA A 266 -23.55 29.66 15.21
C ALA A 266 -23.80 30.25 13.81
N ASP A 267 -22.83 30.18 12.91
CA ASP A 267 -22.96 30.66 11.52
C ASP A 267 -24.03 29.88 10.73
N GLU A 268 -24.13 28.57 10.96
CA GLU A 268 -25.20 27.75 10.37
C GLU A 268 -26.58 28.15 10.90
N GLN A 269 -26.69 28.42 12.20
CA GLN A 269 -27.94 28.90 12.80
C GLN A 269 -28.36 30.25 12.21
N LEU A 270 -27.41 31.17 12.03
CA LEU A 270 -27.66 32.48 11.41
C LEU A 270 -28.16 32.31 9.97
N ARG A 271 -27.48 31.51 9.15
CA ARG A 271 -27.90 31.23 7.76
C ARG A 271 -29.28 30.57 7.69
N ARG A 272 -29.60 29.66 8.61
CA ARG A 272 -30.94 29.05 8.70
C ARG A 272 -32.00 30.09 9.06
N ALA A 273 -31.69 31.01 9.97
CA ALA A 273 -32.59 32.10 10.33
C ALA A 273 -32.84 33.05 9.14
N GLU A 274 -31.79 33.44 8.40
CA GLU A 274 -31.89 34.27 7.19
C GLU A 274 -32.70 33.58 6.06
N SER A 275 -32.50 32.28 5.88
CA SER A 275 -33.30 31.50 4.93
C SER A 275 -34.77 31.45 5.34
N ALA A 276 -35.05 31.28 6.64
CA ALA A 276 -36.41 31.28 7.17
C ALA A 276 -37.09 32.65 7.03
N THR A 277 -36.38 33.76 7.27
CA THR A 277 -36.93 35.12 7.08
C THR A 277 -37.22 35.39 5.61
N SER A 278 -36.29 35.04 4.72
CA SER A 278 -36.48 35.15 3.26
C SER A 278 -37.66 34.32 2.76
N HIS A 279 -37.82 33.10 3.28
CA HIS A 279 -38.96 32.24 2.95
C HIS A 279 -40.29 32.84 3.42
N ARG A 280 -40.34 33.38 4.65
CA ARG A 280 -41.54 34.07 5.17
C ARG A 280 -41.90 35.30 4.33
N ALA A 281 -40.90 36.10 3.94
CA ALA A 281 -41.12 37.27 3.07
C ALA A 281 -41.67 36.85 1.69
N HIS A 282 -41.13 35.78 1.10
CA HIS A 282 -41.63 35.23 -0.16
C HIS A 282 -43.09 34.75 -0.05
N LEU A 283 -43.44 34.04 1.03
CA LEU A 283 -44.83 33.60 1.26
C LEU A 283 -45.79 34.79 1.44
N ALA A 284 -45.38 35.81 2.19
CA ALA A 284 -46.17 37.03 2.36
C ALA A 284 -46.39 37.77 1.02
N GLY A 285 -45.33 37.90 0.20
CA GLY A 285 -45.43 38.47 -1.14
C GLY A 285 -46.36 37.68 -2.05
N ARG A 286 -46.32 36.34 -2.00
CA ARG A 286 -47.24 35.47 -2.75
C ARG A 286 -48.69 35.66 -2.31
N ALA A 287 -48.95 35.75 -1.01
CA ALA A 287 -50.29 36.00 -0.48
C ALA A 287 -50.83 37.36 -0.92
N ALA A 288 -50.00 38.41 -0.87
CA ALA A 288 -50.36 39.74 -1.37
C ALA A 288 -50.67 39.74 -2.87
N ALA A 289 -49.87 39.04 -3.68
CA ALA A 289 -50.11 38.90 -5.12
C ALA A 289 -51.41 38.13 -5.42
N GLN A 290 -51.72 37.08 -4.64
CA GLN A 290 -52.98 36.35 -4.76
C GLN A 290 -54.18 37.24 -4.40
N ALA A 291 -54.09 38.02 -3.32
CA ALA A 291 -55.14 38.96 -2.92
C ALA A 291 -55.39 40.03 -4.00
N ALA A 292 -54.32 40.55 -4.62
CA ALA A 292 -54.43 41.48 -5.74
C ALA A 292 -55.08 40.84 -6.98
N GLN A 293 -54.79 39.57 -7.26
CA GLN A 293 -55.43 38.83 -8.36
C GLN A 293 -56.93 38.58 -8.15
N SER A 294 -57.40 38.51 -6.90
CA SER A 294 -58.83 38.41 -6.55
C SER A 294 -59.52 39.77 -6.34
N GLY A 295 -58.89 40.87 -6.75
CA GLY A 295 -59.41 42.22 -6.54
C GLY A 295 -60.73 42.51 -7.29
N PRO A 296 -61.46 43.57 -6.87
CA PRO A 296 -62.79 43.91 -7.38
C PRO A 296 -62.83 44.12 -8.90
N GLY A 297 -61.77 44.67 -9.49
CA GLY A 297 -61.70 44.88 -10.94
C GLY A 297 -61.74 43.59 -11.77
N ARG A 298 -61.26 42.45 -11.24
CA ARG A 298 -61.41 41.15 -11.92
C ARG A 298 -62.86 40.66 -11.82
N ALA A 299 -63.48 40.80 -10.65
CA ALA A 299 -64.89 40.45 -10.48
C ALA A 299 -65.80 41.25 -11.43
N GLU A 300 -65.54 42.54 -11.60
CA GLU A 300 -66.23 43.42 -12.56
C GLU A 300 -65.99 42.98 -14.02
N ALA A 301 -64.76 42.63 -14.38
CA ALA A 301 -64.45 42.12 -15.74
C ALA A 301 -65.19 40.80 -16.05
N PHE A 302 -65.28 39.88 -15.08
CA PHE A 302 -66.04 38.64 -15.24
C PHE A 302 -67.55 38.89 -15.29
N ALA A 303 -68.07 39.85 -14.51
CA ALA A 303 -69.48 40.25 -14.59
C ALA A 303 -69.81 40.87 -15.96
N ALA A 304 -68.94 41.71 -16.51
CA ALA A 304 -69.08 42.28 -17.85
C ALA A 304 -69.06 41.19 -18.94
N LEU A 305 -68.16 40.20 -18.82
CA LEU A 305 -68.10 39.05 -19.73
C LEU A 305 -69.36 38.18 -19.65
N ALA A 306 -69.87 37.93 -18.45
CA ALA A 306 -71.12 37.18 -18.25
C ALA A 306 -72.32 37.91 -18.89
N ALA A 307 -72.42 39.22 -18.70
CA ALA A 307 -73.45 40.04 -19.32
C ALA A 307 -73.34 40.03 -20.86
N ALA A 308 -72.12 40.08 -21.41
CA ALA A 308 -71.90 39.98 -22.85
C ALA A 308 -72.32 38.60 -23.41
N ARG A 309 -72.01 37.51 -22.69
CA ARG A 309 -72.45 36.15 -23.04
C ARG A 309 -73.97 36.02 -23.01
N HIS A 310 -74.63 36.57 -21.99
CA HIS A 310 -76.09 36.57 -21.89
C HIS A 310 -76.74 37.30 -23.07
N ARG A 311 -76.24 38.50 -23.42
CA ARG A 311 -76.70 39.26 -24.61
C ARG A 311 -76.47 38.51 -25.93
N SER A 312 -75.38 37.74 -26.04
CA SER A 312 -75.13 36.90 -27.21
C SER A 312 -76.11 35.72 -27.29
N ALA A 313 -76.40 35.07 -26.16
CA ALA A 313 -77.37 33.98 -26.08
C ALA A 313 -78.79 34.47 -26.45
N GLN A 314 -79.22 35.61 -25.90
CA GLN A 314 -80.50 36.23 -26.24
C GLN A 314 -80.62 36.61 -27.73
N ARG A 315 -79.53 37.10 -28.33
CA ARG A 315 -79.50 37.36 -29.78
C ARG A 315 -79.65 36.08 -30.60
N ARG A 316 -78.98 34.99 -30.21
CA ARG A 316 -79.12 33.69 -30.86
C ARG A 316 -80.54 33.11 -30.72
N THR A 317 -81.15 33.22 -29.55
CA THR A 317 -82.55 32.77 -29.36
C THR A 317 -83.53 33.63 -30.16
N ALA A 318 -83.33 34.95 -30.22
CA ALA A 318 -84.16 35.83 -31.03
C ALA A 318 -84.00 35.57 -32.54
N GLN A 319 -82.78 35.28 -33.00
CA GLN A 319 -82.52 34.87 -34.39
C GLN A 319 -83.21 33.56 -34.72
N ALA A 320 -83.09 32.54 -33.86
CA ALA A 320 -83.78 31.27 -34.03
C ALA A 320 -85.31 31.42 -34.04
N ALA A 321 -85.87 32.28 -33.16
CA ALA A 321 -87.31 32.57 -33.15
C ALA A 321 -87.77 33.29 -34.43
N ALA A 322 -86.97 34.24 -34.94
CA ALA A 322 -87.27 34.93 -36.20
C ALA A 322 -87.18 33.99 -37.41
N GLU A 323 -86.24 33.05 -37.40
CA GLU A 323 -86.10 32.00 -38.42
C GLU A 323 -87.30 31.04 -38.38
N GLN A 324 -87.72 30.60 -37.19
CA GLN A 324 -88.92 29.79 -37.02
C GLN A 324 -90.17 30.51 -37.51
N ALA A 325 -90.35 31.80 -37.15
CA ALA A 325 -91.48 32.59 -37.62
C ALA A 325 -91.49 32.78 -39.15
N ARG A 326 -90.32 32.86 -39.79
CA ARG A 326 -90.21 32.87 -41.26
C ARG A 326 -90.62 31.53 -41.86
N ILE A 327 -90.21 30.42 -41.27
CA ILE A 327 -90.62 29.07 -41.70
C ILE A 327 -92.14 28.92 -41.57
N ASP A 328 -92.71 29.32 -40.43
CA ASP A 328 -94.16 29.23 -40.19
C ASP A 328 -94.95 30.10 -41.18
N ALA A 329 -94.49 31.32 -41.48
CA ALA A 329 -95.11 32.19 -42.48
C ALA A 329 -95.01 31.63 -43.92
N LEU A 330 -93.92 30.93 -44.26
CA LEU A 330 -93.81 30.21 -45.54
C LEU A 330 -94.79 29.03 -45.60
N ILE A 331 -94.95 28.28 -44.50
CA ILE A 331 -95.92 27.19 -44.38
C ILE A 331 -97.35 27.73 -44.51
N GLU A 332 -97.69 28.84 -43.85
CA GLU A 332 -99.01 29.48 -43.98
C GLU A 332 -99.29 29.95 -45.42
N ARG A 333 -98.31 30.61 -46.07
CA ARG A 333 -98.43 30.99 -47.49
C ARG A 333 -98.62 29.79 -48.42
N ALA A 334 -97.99 28.65 -48.13
CA ALA A 334 -98.17 27.42 -48.89
C ALA A 334 -99.54 26.78 -48.65
N ARG A 335 -100.15 27.00 -47.47
CA ARG A 335 -101.49 26.52 -47.11
C ARG A 335 -102.63 27.43 -47.56
N THR A 336 -102.37 28.68 -47.95
CA THR A 336 -103.40 29.58 -48.50
C THR A 336 -103.58 29.31 -50.00
N PRO A 337 -104.74 28.80 -50.47
CA PRO A 337 -104.98 28.63 -51.89
C PRO A 337 -105.12 30.00 -52.56
N ARG A 338 -104.29 30.25 -53.58
CA ARG A 338 -104.48 31.35 -54.55
C ARG A 338 -105.91 31.24 -55.11
N ARG A 339 -106.73 32.26 -54.86
CA ARG A 339 -107.99 32.49 -55.58
C ARG A 339 -107.73 33.38 -56.78
#